data_AF-A0A4P8XSJ5-F1
#
_entry.id   AF-A0A4P8XSJ5-F1
#
_cell.length_a   1.000
_cell.length_b   1.000
_cell.length_c   1.000
_cell.angle_alpha   90.00
_cell.angle_beta   90.00
_cell.angle_gamma   90.00
#
_symmetry.space_group_name_H-M   'P 1'
#
loop_
_entity.id
_entity.type
_entity.pdbx_description
1 polymer ?
#
loop_
_entity_poly.entity_id
_entity_poly.type
_entity_poly.pdbx_seq_one_letter_code
_entity_poly.pdbx_strand_id
1 'polypeptide(L)'
;MSNPSKPKQAEASTKAKPHIFIPPEDRKTSKSGIFSLSIAVITMLGYIILASLGTSMIEPYLTPDGTIVPPQEALEKMSVLAAVFIVILVLNLAGLILGIIGSMNKNSKRAIAVVGSIINGVVLFTILSMFVFVLNG
;
A
#
# COMPACT_ATOMS: atom_id res chain seq x y z
N MET A 1 -22.97 77.76 -34.89
CA MET A 1 -21.89 76.81 -35.24
C MET A 1 -22.18 75.49 -34.54
N SER A 2 -22.17 74.42 -35.31
CA SER A 2 -22.70 73.08 -35.04
C SER A 2 -21.85 72.26 -34.08
N ASN A 3 -22.54 71.61 -33.14
CA ASN A 3 -22.08 70.45 -32.38
C ASN A 3 -21.86 69.24 -33.31
N PRO A 4 -20.76 68.47 -33.17
CA PRO A 4 -20.76 67.08 -33.57
C PRO A 4 -20.54 66.15 -32.39
N SER A 5 -21.42 65.15 -32.34
CA SER A 5 -21.50 64.10 -31.32
C SER A 5 -20.70 62.86 -31.75
N LYS A 6 -20.03 62.21 -30.77
CA LYS A 6 -19.59 60.78 -30.70
C LYS A 6 -18.40 60.32 -31.60
N PRO A 7 -17.74 59.17 -31.30
CA PRO A 7 -17.93 58.23 -30.18
C PRO A 7 -16.65 57.83 -29.38
N LYS A 8 -16.86 57.58 -28.07
CA LYS A 8 -16.41 56.39 -27.31
C LYS A 8 -15.21 55.61 -27.90
N GLN A 9 -13.97 56.03 -27.62
CA GLN A 9 -12.86 55.09 -27.49
C GLN A 9 -12.75 54.71 -26.02
N ALA A 10 -13.36 53.57 -25.70
CA ALA A 10 -12.99 52.83 -24.52
C ALA A 10 -11.53 52.41 -24.71
N GLU A 11 -10.60 53.17 -24.15
CA GLU A 11 -9.30 52.65 -23.80
C GLU A 11 -9.55 51.54 -22.79
N ALA A 12 -9.66 50.33 -23.33
CA ALA A 12 -9.54 49.11 -22.56
C ALA A 12 -8.16 49.15 -21.91
N SER A 13 -8.12 49.66 -20.68
CA SER A 13 -7.08 49.40 -19.71
C SER A 13 -7.06 47.90 -19.48
N THR A 14 -6.41 47.19 -20.40
CA THR A 14 -5.97 45.82 -20.21
C THR A 14 -4.84 45.92 -19.20
N LYS A 15 -5.21 46.03 -17.91
CA LYS A 15 -4.32 45.69 -16.80
C LYS A 15 -3.92 44.24 -17.03
N ALA A 16 -2.80 44.04 -17.71
CA ALA A 16 -2.10 42.77 -17.75
C ALA A 16 -1.82 42.40 -16.29
N LYS A 17 -2.60 41.45 -15.76
CA LYS A 17 -2.29 40.83 -14.48
C LYS A 17 -0.86 40.30 -14.60
N PRO A 18 0.05 40.64 -13.68
CA PRO A 18 1.38 40.04 -13.72
C PRO A 18 1.20 38.53 -13.68
N HIS A 19 1.73 37.83 -14.68
CA HIS A 19 1.86 36.38 -14.64
C HIS A 19 2.84 36.06 -13.50
N ILE A 20 2.30 35.90 -12.29
CA ILE A 20 3.04 35.37 -11.16
C ILE A 20 3.39 33.94 -11.56
N PHE A 21 4.64 33.72 -11.94
CA PHE A 21 5.20 32.39 -12.08
C PHE A 21 5.12 31.74 -10.69
N ILE A 22 4.10 30.90 -10.49
CA ILE A 22 4.05 30.00 -9.35
C ILE A 22 5.03 28.89 -9.72
N PRO A 23 6.22 28.80 -9.09
CA PRO A 23 7.15 27.70 -9.37
C PRO A 23 6.39 26.39 -9.21
N PRO A 24 6.70 25.34 -10.00
CA PRO A 24 6.09 24.03 -9.83
C PRO A 24 6.28 23.66 -8.36
N GLU A 25 5.18 23.69 -7.61
CA GLU A 25 5.19 23.41 -6.19
C GLU A 25 5.95 22.11 -6.02
N ASP A 26 7.08 22.14 -5.30
CA ASP A 26 7.87 20.95 -4.99
C ASP A 26 6.94 19.99 -4.25
N ARG A 27 6.24 19.14 -5.00
CA ARG A 27 5.22 18.23 -4.48
C ARG A 27 5.94 17.19 -3.65
N LYS A 28 6.20 17.54 -2.40
CA LYS A 28 6.83 16.69 -1.38
C LYS A 28 6.07 15.36 -1.38
N THR A 29 6.82 14.29 -1.57
CA THR A 29 6.30 12.94 -1.52
C THR A 29 5.73 12.66 -0.13
N SER A 30 4.62 11.90 -0.08
CA SER A 30 4.06 11.48 1.21
C SER A 30 5.03 10.52 1.87
N LYS A 31 5.70 10.94 2.95
CA LYS A 31 6.59 10.05 3.71
C LYS A 31 5.83 8.77 4.11
N SER A 32 4.59 8.90 4.57
CA SER A 32 3.69 7.79 4.92
C SER A 32 3.44 6.84 3.74
N GLY A 33 3.27 7.39 2.53
CA GLY A 33 3.04 6.59 1.33
C GLY A 33 4.24 5.73 0.96
N ILE A 34 5.45 6.28 1.06
CA ILE A 34 6.68 5.52 0.78
C ILE A 34 6.86 4.41 1.83
N PHE A 35 6.66 4.70 3.11
CA PHE A 35 6.77 3.69 4.17
C PHE A 35 5.77 2.54 3.98
N SER A 36 4.51 2.84 3.63
CA SER A 36 3.50 1.81 3.33
C SER A 36 3.93 0.91 2.18
N LEU A 37 4.48 1.48 1.11
CA LEU A 37 4.96 0.72 -0.04
C LEU A 37 6.18 -0.14 0.31
N SER A 38 7.14 0.41 1.06
CA SER A 38 8.31 -0.35 1.51
C SER A 38 7.91 -1.53 2.39
N ILE A 39 6.99 -1.32 3.33
CA ILE A 39 6.44 -2.41 4.15
C ILE A 39 5.75 -3.45 3.28
N ALA A 40 4.99 -3.04 2.26
CA ALA A 40 4.34 -3.97 1.33
C ALA A 40 5.36 -4.88 0.64
N VAL A 41 6.45 -4.32 0.10
CA VAL A 41 7.51 -5.10 -0.57
C VAL A 41 8.21 -6.04 0.41
N ILE A 42 8.60 -5.55 1.58
CA ILE A 42 9.29 -6.35 2.60
C ILE A 42 8.42 -7.51 3.08
N THR A 43 7.16 -7.24 3.41
CA THR A 43 6.23 -8.27 3.90
C THR A 43 5.87 -9.26 2.80
N MET A 44 5.70 -8.81 1.56
CA MET A 44 5.45 -9.70 0.42
C MET A 44 6.62 -10.65 0.17
N LEU A 45 7.87 -10.17 0.20
CA LEU A 45 9.04 -11.05 0.15
C LEU A 45 9.08 -12.01 1.34
N GLY A 46 8.75 -11.52 2.53
CA GLY A 46 8.61 -12.33 3.73
C GLY A 46 7.62 -13.48 3.57
N TYR A 47 6.44 -13.22 3.00
CA TYR A 47 5.44 -14.26 2.74
C TYR A 47 5.88 -15.27 1.69
N ILE A 48 6.58 -14.84 0.63
CA ILE A 48 7.12 -15.78 -0.38
C ILE A 48 8.13 -16.74 0.28
N ILE A 49 9.01 -16.22 1.12
CA ILE A 49 10.00 -17.03 1.86
C ILE A 49 9.29 -17.94 2.88
N LEU A 50 8.31 -17.44 3.61
CA LEU A 50 7.55 -18.25 4.57
C LEU A 50 6.76 -19.37 3.89
N ALA A 51 6.17 -19.10 2.72
CA ALA A 51 5.43 -20.10 1.97
C ALA A 51 6.35 -21.22 1.47
N SER A 52 7.54 -20.88 0.95
CA SER A 52 8.50 -21.89 0.51
C SER A 52 9.03 -22.72 1.68
N LEU A 53 9.42 -22.08 2.79
CA LEU A 53 9.87 -22.78 3.99
C LEU A 53 8.76 -23.63 4.61
N GLY A 54 7.54 -23.10 4.70
CA GLY A 54 6.39 -23.80 5.25
C GLY A 54 6.08 -25.07 4.47
N THR A 55 6.09 -24.99 3.14
CA THR A 55 5.88 -26.15 2.27
C THR A 55 6.97 -27.20 2.49
N SER A 56 8.24 -26.78 2.49
CA SER A 56 9.37 -27.71 2.68
C SER A 56 9.38 -28.39 4.06
N MET A 57 8.80 -27.74 5.08
CA MET A 57 8.69 -28.28 6.43
C MET A 57 7.53 -29.26 6.56
N ILE A 58 6.45 -29.10 5.77
CA ILE A 58 5.25 -29.95 5.83
C ILE A 58 5.39 -31.20 4.95
N GLU A 59 5.97 -31.04 3.75
CA GLU A 59 6.07 -32.10 2.73
C GLU A 59 6.57 -33.46 3.26
N PRO A 60 7.61 -33.56 4.11
CA PRO A 60 8.10 -34.85 4.60
C PRO A 60 7.14 -35.58 5.55
N TYR A 61 6.15 -34.88 6.10
CA TYR A 61 5.23 -35.39 7.11
C TYR A 61 3.81 -35.55 6.60
N LEU A 62 3.58 -35.30 5.31
CA LEU A 62 2.30 -35.48 4.66
C LEU A 62 2.10 -36.96 4.34
N THR A 63 1.07 -37.56 4.92
CA THR A 63 0.72 -38.95 4.67
C THR A 63 -0.13 -39.08 3.40
N PRO A 64 -0.24 -40.29 2.82
CA PRO A 64 -1.08 -40.51 1.63
C PRO A 64 -2.57 -40.20 1.84
N ASP A 65 -3.06 -40.27 3.08
CA ASP A 65 -4.41 -39.89 3.51
C ASP A 65 -4.56 -38.38 3.79
N GLY A 66 -3.49 -37.60 3.61
CA GLY A 66 -3.50 -36.15 3.75
C GLY A 66 -3.36 -35.64 5.18
N THR A 67 -3.05 -36.52 6.14
CA THR A 67 -2.76 -36.11 7.52
C THR A 67 -1.30 -35.68 7.66
N ILE A 68 -1.06 -34.74 8.58
CA ILE A 68 0.29 -34.24 8.87
C ILE A 68 0.66 -34.72 10.28
N VAL A 69 1.65 -35.62 10.37
CA VAL A 69 2.08 -36.23 11.65
C VAL A 69 3.57 -35.94 11.90
N PRO A 70 3.91 -34.71 12.31
CA PRO A 70 5.30 -34.31 12.53
C PRO A 70 5.81 -34.78 13.90
N PRO A 71 7.10 -35.13 14.01
CA PRO A 71 7.75 -35.37 15.31
C PRO A 71 7.84 -34.08 16.12
N GLN A 72 8.03 -34.19 17.44
CA GLN A 72 8.02 -33.04 18.36
C GLN A 72 9.03 -31.94 17.97
N GLU A 73 10.24 -32.32 17.53
CA GLU A 73 11.26 -31.37 17.08
C GLU A 73 10.80 -30.56 15.83
N ALA A 74 10.09 -31.21 14.91
CA ALA A 74 9.54 -30.53 13.72
C ALA A 74 8.39 -29.60 14.10
N LEU A 75 7.55 -30.01 15.06
CA LEU A 75 6.47 -29.17 15.59
C LEU A 75 7.01 -27.88 16.23
N GLU A 76 8.12 -27.96 16.98
CA GLU A 76 8.80 -26.79 17.54
C GLU A 76 9.28 -25.84 16.42
N LYS A 77 9.93 -26.35 15.37
CA LYS A 77 10.38 -25.54 14.22
C LYS A 77 9.20 -24.89 13.47
N MET A 78 8.12 -25.64 13.26
CA MET A 78 6.89 -25.12 12.64
C MET A 78 6.25 -24.02 13.50
N SER A 79 6.27 -24.14 14.82
CA SER A 79 5.74 -23.13 15.74
C SER A 79 6.50 -21.81 15.67
N VAL A 80 7.84 -21.86 15.55
CA VAL A 80 8.68 -20.67 15.34
C VAL A 80 8.35 -20.02 14.00
N LEU A 81 8.18 -20.82 12.95
CA LEU A 81 7.80 -20.32 11.63
C LEU A 81 6.43 -19.62 11.66
N ALA A 82 5.47 -20.19 12.39
CA ALA A 82 4.16 -19.58 12.61
C ALA A 82 4.27 -18.25 13.40
N ALA A 83 5.12 -18.19 14.43
CA ALA A 83 5.36 -16.94 15.17
C ALA A 83 5.94 -15.84 14.27
N VAL A 84 6.90 -16.18 13.41
CA VAL A 84 7.45 -15.24 12.41
C VAL A 84 6.36 -14.79 11.44
N PHE A 85 5.52 -15.70 10.97
CA PHE A 85 4.37 -15.35 10.13
C PHE A 85 3.46 -14.32 10.78
N ILE A 86 3.13 -14.47 12.08
CA ILE A 86 2.32 -13.50 12.82
C ILE A 86 3.00 -12.13 12.89
N VAL A 87 4.32 -12.06 13.10
CA VAL A 87 5.06 -10.79 13.09
C VAL A 87 4.94 -10.10 11.73
N ILE A 88 5.11 -10.84 10.63
CA ILE A 88 4.98 -10.31 9.27
C ILE A 88 3.53 -9.85 9.00
N LEU A 89 2.53 -10.58 9.52
CA LEU A 89 1.12 -10.22 9.44
C LEU A 89 0.84 -8.88 10.12
N VAL A 90 1.36 -8.68 11.32
CA VAL A 90 1.24 -7.41 12.06
C VAL A 90 1.92 -6.27 11.32
N LEU A 91 3.12 -6.50 10.75
CA LEU A 91 3.81 -5.51 9.93
C LEU A 91 2.99 -5.13 8.68
N ASN A 92 2.40 -6.12 8.00
CA ASN A 92 1.58 -5.90 6.80
C ASN A 92 0.31 -5.09 7.15
N LEU A 93 -0.30 -5.35 8.31
CA LEU A 93 -1.40 -4.54 8.84
C LEU A 93 -0.97 -3.10 9.14
N ALA A 94 0.19 -2.90 9.76
CA ALA A 94 0.75 -1.56 9.96
C ALA A 94 1.01 -0.84 8.63
N GLY A 95 1.51 -1.56 7.62
CA GLY A 95 1.71 -1.07 6.26
C GLY A 95 0.42 -0.61 5.59
N LEU A 96 -0.67 -1.38 5.77
CA LEU A 96 -2.00 -1.01 5.30
C LEU A 96 -2.49 0.29 5.97
N ILE A 97 -2.42 0.37 7.30
CA ILE A 97 -2.84 1.56 8.07
C ILE A 97 -2.08 2.80 7.62
N LEU A 98 -0.75 2.71 7.47
CA LEU A 98 0.08 3.81 6.97
C LEU A 98 -0.25 4.20 5.52
N GLY A 99 -0.67 3.23 4.70
CA GLY A 99 -1.12 3.46 3.32
C GLY A 99 -2.43 4.24 3.29
N ILE A 100 -3.40 3.82 4.10
CA ILE A 100 -4.69 4.50 4.26
C ILE A 100 -4.48 5.94 4.74
N ILE A 101 -3.74 6.13 5.85
CA ILE A 101 -3.42 7.46 6.39
C ILE A 101 -2.69 8.32 5.34
N GLY A 102 -1.72 7.73 4.65
CA GLY A 102 -0.96 8.40 3.59
C GLY A 102 -1.80 8.82 2.38
N SER A 103 -2.87 8.07 2.08
CA SER A 103 -3.78 8.34 0.96
C SER A 103 -4.72 9.53 1.23
N MET A 104 -5.06 9.77 2.50
CA MET A 104 -5.98 10.84 2.91
C MET A 104 -5.32 12.24 2.85
N ASN A 105 -3.99 12.33 2.86
CA ASN A 105 -3.27 13.60 2.89
C ASN A 105 -3.43 14.39 1.57
N LYS A 106 -3.91 15.64 1.63
CA LYS A 106 -4.18 16.52 0.46
C LYS A 106 -2.93 17.08 -0.22
N ASN A 107 -1.79 17.16 0.47
CA ASN A 107 -0.62 17.94 0.02
C ASN A 107 0.51 17.13 -0.64
N SER A 108 0.31 15.84 -0.95
CA SER A 108 1.41 14.98 -1.40
C SER A 108 0.99 13.98 -2.48
N LYS A 109 1.95 13.33 -3.14
CA LYS A 109 1.72 12.32 -4.19
C LYS A 109 0.96 11.10 -3.62
N ARG A 110 -0.37 11.20 -3.56
CA ARG A 110 -1.30 10.18 -3.03
C ARG A 110 -1.16 8.83 -3.71
N ALA A 111 -0.76 8.81 -4.98
CA ALA A 111 -0.61 7.60 -5.78
C ALA A 111 0.26 6.54 -5.08
N ILE A 112 1.39 6.93 -4.47
CA ILE A 112 2.29 5.97 -3.80
C ILE A 112 1.61 5.34 -2.57
N ALA A 113 0.91 6.15 -1.77
CA ALA A 113 0.21 5.66 -0.59
C ALA A 113 -0.97 4.74 -0.96
N VAL A 114 -1.70 5.08 -2.03
CA VAL A 114 -2.80 4.26 -2.55
C VAL A 114 -2.27 2.91 -3.04
N VAL A 115 -1.19 2.90 -3.83
CA VAL A 115 -0.58 1.65 -4.31
C VAL A 115 -0.12 0.78 -3.14
N GLY A 116 0.59 1.36 -2.17
CA GLY A 116 0.99 0.63 -0.96
C GLY A 116 -0.21 0.06 -0.19
N SER A 117 -1.28 0.85 -0.04
CA SER A 117 -2.51 0.39 0.61
C SER A 117 -3.18 -0.76 -0.14
N ILE A 118 -3.25 -0.70 -1.47
CA ILE A 118 -3.86 -1.77 -2.28
C ILE A 118 -3.06 -3.06 -2.14
N ILE A 119 -1.73 -3.00 -2.24
CA ILE A 119 -0.88 -4.20 -2.15
C ILE A 119 -1.03 -4.84 -0.76
N ASN A 120 -0.87 -4.06 0.32
CA ASN A 120 -1.04 -4.60 1.68
C ASN A 120 -2.47 -5.16 1.87
N GLY A 121 -3.50 -4.45 1.37
CA GLY A 121 -4.89 -4.86 1.49
C GLY A 121 -5.19 -6.18 0.77
N VAL A 122 -4.72 -6.34 -0.47
CA VAL A 122 -4.88 -7.59 -1.25
C VAL A 122 -4.15 -8.76 -0.59
N VAL A 123 -2.97 -8.52 -0.03
CA VAL A 123 -2.22 -9.57 0.68
C VAL A 123 -2.97 -10.02 1.93
N LEU A 124 -3.43 -9.10 2.79
CA LEU A 124 -4.23 -9.44 3.96
C LEU A 124 -5.53 -10.14 3.59
N PHE A 125 -6.20 -9.67 2.53
CA PHE A 125 -7.44 -10.28 2.05
C PHE A 125 -7.21 -11.71 1.56
N THR A 126 -6.12 -11.96 0.82
CA THR A 126 -5.75 -13.31 0.36
C THR A 126 -5.46 -14.23 1.55
N ILE A 127 -4.69 -13.77 2.54
CA ILE A 127 -4.39 -14.54 3.74
C ILE A 127 -5.68 -14.88 4.50
N LEU A 128 -6.54 -13.89 4.72
CA LEU A 128 -7.83 -14.10 5.39
C LEU A 128 -8.70 -15.11 4.63
N SER A 129 -8.77 -14.97 3.31
CA SER A 129 -9.54 -15.89 2.45
C SER A 129 -9.01 -17.33 2.54
N MET A 130 -7.68 -17.50 2.60
CA MET A 130 -7.05 -18.80 2.78
C MET A 130 -7.44 -19.43 4.14
N PHE A 131 -7.39 -18.66 5.24
CA PHE A 131 -7.82 -19.14 6.55
C PHE A 131 -9.29 -19.52 6.57
N VAL A 132 -10.17 -18.68 5.99
CA VAL A 132 -11.60 -18.99 5.89
C VAL A 132 -11.82 -20.26 5.08
N PHE A 133 -11.10 -20.47 3.99
CA PHE A 133 -11.19 -21.68 3.20
C PHE A 133 -10.74 -22.91 3.99
N VAL A 134 -9.59 -22.86 4.68
CA VAL A 134 -9.07 -23.99 5.47
C VAL A 134 -9.92 -24.31 6.69
N LEU A 135 -10.55 -23.31 7.32
CA LEU A 135 -11.38 -23.52 8.51
C LEU A 135 -12.79 -24.04 8.20
N ASN A 136 -13.27 -23.84 6.97
CA ASN A 136 -14.63 -24.22 6.56
C ASN A 136 -14.67 -25.34 5.51
N GLY A 137 -13.52 -25.74 4.95
CA GLY A 137 -13.37 -26.85 4.00
C GLY A 137 -12.86 -28.10 4.68
#